data_AF-A0A7H8PMH4-F1
#
_entry.id   AF-A0A7H8PMH4-F1
#
_cell.length_a   1.000
_cell.length_b   1.000
_cell.length_c   1.000
_cell.angle_alpha   90.00
_cell.angle_beta   90.00
_cell.angle_gamma   90.00
#
_symmetry.space_group_name_H-M   'P 1'
#
loop_
_entity.id
_entity.type
_entity.pdbx_description
1 polymer ?
#
loop_
_entity_poly.entity_id
_entity_poly.type
_entity_poly.pdbx_seq_one_letter_code
_entity_poly.pdbx_strand_id
1 'polypeptide(L)'
;MDYKEILTELENSSKSLNTTLILPNSDFYIRITKDVIIENPELNSCIDIATYEKKNEEIIRILKNHNLLDKLYVEIENEYSDLSSDQIFKPTETELYLELFFKTKDFGIMSCFVPVIEKKQAKELICDLDKIFDYQYCFKKLNQKI
;
A
#
# COMPACT_ATOMS: atom_id res chain seq x y z
N MET A 1 -4.68 -18.94 8.73
CA MET A 1 -4.88 -17.49 8.65
C MET A 1 -5.92 -17.28 7.56
N ASP A 2 -7.10 -16.77 7.88
CA ASP A 2 -8.22 -16.71 6.93
C ASP A 2 -8.25 -15.35 6.21
N TYR A 3 -8.39 -15.38 4.89
CA TYR A 3 -8.45 -14.16 4.06
C TYR A 3 -9.56 -13.19 4.51
N LYS A 4 -10.76 -13.69 4.85
CA LYS A 4 -11.89 -12.83 5.21
C LYS A 4 -11.68 -12.16 6.56
N GLU A 5 -11.08 -12.87 7.51
CA GLU A 5 -10.69 -12.30 8.81
C GLU A 5 -9.70 -11.16 8.60
N ILE A 6 -8.66 -11.37 7.80
CA ILE A 6 -7.63 -10.35 7.53
C ILE A 6 -8.18 -9.16 6.77
N LEU A 7 -9.00 -9.40 5.74
CA LEU A 7 -9.66 -8.33 5.01
C LEU A 7 -10.53 -7.49 5.97
N THR A 8 -11.29 -8.15 6.85
CA THR A 8 -12.12 -7.45 7.84
C THR A 8 -11.27 -6.60 8.80
N GLU A 9 -10.13 -7.13 9.26
CA GLU A 9 -9.22 -6.37 10.12
C GLU A 9 -8.61 -5.17 9.37
N LEU A 10 -8.15 -5.35 8.12
CA LEU A 10 -7.63 -4.28 7.26
C LEU A 10 -8.68 -3.17 7.04
N GLU A 11 -9.92 -3.54 6.74
CA GLU A 11 -10.99 -2.57 6.50
C GLU A 11 -11.31 -1.73 7.74
N ASN A 12 -11.06 -2.28 8.93
CA ASN A 12 -11.24 -1.60 10.21
C ASN A 12 -9.94 -0.96 10.75
N SER A 13 -8.84 -1.00 9.98
CA SER A 13 -7.52 -0.61 10.48
C SER A 13 -7.15 0.85 10.26
N SER A 14 -8.11 1.73 9.94
CA SER A 14 -7.84 3.15 9.64
C SER A 14 -6.98 3.86 10.70
N LYS A 15 -7.15 3.47 11.97
CA LYS A 15 -6.39 4.01 13.11
C LYS A 15 -4.91 3.63 13.14
N SER A 16 -4.53 2.54 12.48
CA SER A 16 -3.18 1.94 12.54
C SER A 16 -2.54 1.71 11.17
N LEU A 17 -3.26 1.94 10.08
CA LEU A 17 -2.79 1.67 8.72
C LEU A 17 -1.62 2.58 8.36
N ASN A 18 -0.54 1.96 7.91
CA ASN A 18 0.51 2.56 7.13
C ASN A 18 0.49 1.91 5.74
N THR A 19 0.85 2.68 4.72
CA THR A 19 0.83 2.23 3.32
C THR A 19 2.14 2.59 2.64
N THR A 20 2.77 1.62 1.98
CA THR A 20 3.95 1.88 1.15
C THR A 20 3.60 1.56 -0.31
N LEU A 21 3.83 2.51 -1.22
CA LEU A 21 3.72 2.33 -2.66
C LEU A 21 5.11 2.03 -3.21
N ILE A 22 5.32 0.84 -3.77
CA ILE A 22 6.64 0.35 -4.14
C ILE A 22 6.68 0.11 -5.66
N LEU A 23 7.62 0.76 -6.33
CA LEU A 23 7.93 0.46 -7.71
C LEU A 23 8.90 -0.72 -7.78
N PRO A 24 8.59 -1.77 -8.54
CA PRO A 24 9.57 -2.81 -8.76
C PRO A 24 10.77 -2.27 -9.55
N ASN A 25 11.96 -2.76 -9.22
CA ASN A 25 13.22 -2.36 -9.85
C ASN A 25 13.56 -0.87 -9.72
N SER A 26 13.02 -0.17 -8.71
CA SER A 26 13.40 1.21 -8.40
C SER A 26 13.59 1.39 -6.90
N ASP A 27 14.64 2.13 -6.53
CA ASP A 27 14.84 2.57 -5.14
C ASP A 27 13.82 3.64 -4.70
N PHE A 28 12.96 4.09 -5.62
CA PHE A 28 11.90 5.05 -5.34
C PHE A 28 10.63 4.36 -4.85
N TYR A 29 10.19 4.75 -3.65
CA TYR A 29 8.91 4.37 -3.08
C TYR A 29 8.26 5.58 -2.40
N ILE A 30 6.96 5.48 -2.13
CA ILE A 30 6.24 6.42 -1.28
C ILE A 30 5.80 5.71 -0.02
N ARG A 31 6.21 6.17 1.15
CA ARG A 31 5.64 5.67 2.42
C ARG A 31 4.66 6.67 2.97
N ILE A 32 3.53 6.17 3.43
CA ILE A 32 2.45 6.92 4.04
C ILE A 32 2.29 6.36 5.45
N THR A 33 2.63 7.15 6.45
CA THR A 33 2.79 6.66 7.83
C THR A 33 2.24 7.65 8.85
N LYS A 34 1.70 7.11 9.95
CA LYS A 34 1.11 7.91 11.02
C LYS A 34 2.13 8.36 12.08
N ASP A 35 3.18 7.56 12.31
CA ASP A 35 4.00 7.61 13.53
C ASP A 35 5.50 7.87 13.30
N VAL A 36 5.91 8.49 12.19
CA VAL A 36 7.35 8.76 11.93
C VAL A 36 7.74 10.18 12.32
N ILE A 37 8.75 10.29 13.17
CA ILE A 37 9.49 11.53 13.42
C ILE A 37 10.49 11.71 12.28
N ILE A 38 10.27 12.73 11.45
CA ILE A 38 11.13 13.04 10.32
C ILE A 38 12.45 13.64 10.85
N GLU A 39 13.53 12.87 10.84
CA GLU A 39 14.86 13.37 11.27
C GLU A 39 15.46 14.35 10.23
N ASN A 40 15.06 14.28 8.95
CA ASN A 40 15.43 15.27 7.93
C ASN A 40 14.46 15.30 6.72
N PRO A 41 13.53 16.28 6.64
CA PRO A 41 12.54 16.36 5.56
C PRO A 41 13.11 16.61 4.17
N GLU A 42 14.32 17.18 4.08
CA GLU A 42 14.93 17.61 2.82
C GLU A 42 15.56 16.45 2.04
N LEU A 43 15.96 15.38 2.73
CA LEU A 43 16.64 14.24 2.10
C LEU A 43 15.67 13.18 1.55
N ASN A 44 14.47 13.09 2.11
CA ASN A 44 13.58 11.93 1.96
C ASN A 44 12.09 12.33 1.84
N SER A 45 11.78 13.36 1.05
CA SER A 45 10.45 13.98 0.99
C SER A 45 9.29 13.07 0.55
N CYS A 46 9.58 11.96 -0.14
CA CYS A 46 8.57 10.98 -0.52
C CYS A 46 8.55 9.73 0.36
N ILE A 47 9.54 9.58 1.24
CA ILE A 47 9.71 8.39 2.08
C ILE A 47 8.85 8.46 3.34
N ASP A 48 8.32 9.62 3.76
CA ASP A 48 7.48 9.70 4.95
C ASP A 48 6.39 10.78 4.81
N ILE A 49 5.34 10.45 4.05
CA ILE A 49 4.12 11.25 3.96
C ILE A 49 3.25 10.99 5.21
N ALA A 50 2.96 12.03 5.98
CA ALA A 50 2.11 11.92 7.16
C ALA A 50 0.65 11.54 6.78
N THR A 51 0.06 10.60 7.52
CA THR A 51 -1.34 10.23 7.40
C THR A 51 -2.08 10.28 8.74
N TYR A 52 -3.40 10.20 8.68
CA TYR A 52 -4.29 10.12 9.83
C TYR A 52 -5.53 9.28 9.49
N GLU A 53 -6.33 8.97 10.49
CA GLU A 53 -7.46 8.03 10.41
C GLU A 53 -8.34 8.24 9.17
N LYS A 54 -8.81 9.47 8.93
CA LYS A 54 -9.65 9.78 7.76
C LYS A 54 -8.93 9.56 6.42
N LYS A 55 -7.64 9.90 6.30
CA LYS A 55 -6.87 9.64 5.06
C LYS A 55 -6.68 8.14 4.83
N ASN A 56 -6.53 7.37 5.91
CA ASN A 56 -6.43 5.91 5.83
C ASN A 56 -7.75 5.25 5.44
N GLU A 57 -8.89 5.73 5.96
CA GLU A 57 -10.23 5.31 5.48
C GLU A 57 -10.38 5.55 3.98
N GLU A 58 -9.90 6.71 3.50
CA GLU A 58 -9.90 7.05 2.08
C GLU A 58 -8.99 6.14 1.24
N ILE A 59 -7.79 5.77 1.73
CA ILE A 59 -6.94 4.78 1.06
C ILE A 59 -7.69 3.45 0.92
N ILE A 60 -8.27 2.92 2.00
CA ILE A 60 -9.01 1.65 1.97
C ILE A 60 -10.17 1.75 0.97
N ARG A 61 -10.91 2.85 0.97
CA ARG A 61 -12.01 3.10 0.02
C ARG A 61 -11.53 3.12 -1.43
N ILE A 62 -10.41 3.77 -1.71
CA ILE A 62 -9.80 3.80 -3.05
C ILE A 62 -9.45 2.38 -3.48
N LEU A 63 -8.75 1.60 -2.62
CA LEU A 63 -8.37 0.22 -2.95
C LEU A 63 -9.59 -0.66 -3.24
N LYS A 64 -10.68 -0.52 -2.47
CA LYS A 64 -11.96 -1.20 -2.74
C LYS A 64 -12.54 -0.80 -4.10
N ASN A 65 -12.58 0.50 -4.42
CA ASN A 65 -13.15 0.98 -5.68
C ASN A 65 -12.37 0.49 -6.91
N HIS A 66 -11.07 0.25 -6.75
CA HIS A 66 -10.21 -0.33 -7.78
C HIS A 66 -10.23 -1.87 -7.80
N ASN A 67 -11.05 -2.53 -6.97
CA ASN A 67 -11.09 -3.99 -6.76
C ASN A 67 -9.72 -4.59 -6.40
N LEU A 68 -8.88 -3.83 -5.69
CA LEU A 68 -7.53 -4.24 -5.33
C LEU A 68 -7.46 -5.05 -4.03
N LEU A 69 -8.57 -5.17 -3.29
CA LEU A 69 -8.63 -5.95 -2.05
C LEU A 69 -9.23 -7.35 -2.24
N ASP A 70 -9.62 -7.72 -3.46
CA ASP A 70 -10.15 -9.05 -3.80
C ASP A 70 -9.16 -10.19 -3.51
N LYS A 71 -7.86 -9.84 -3.51
CA LYS A 71 -6.76 -10.71 -3.08
C LYS A 71 -5.82 -9.94 -2.20
N LEU A 72 -5.34 -10.60 -1.16
CA LEU A 72 -4.31 -10.09 -0.27
C LEU A 72 -3.20 -11.13 -0.20
N TYR A 73 -1.97 -10.66 -0.36
CA TYR A 73 -0.79 -11.52 -0.33
C TYR A 73 -0.01 -11.29 0.95
N VAL A 74 0.68 -12.31 1.43
CA VAL A 74 1.60 -12.23 2.57
C VAL A 74 2.95 -12.77 2.16
N GLU A 75 4.01 -12.22 2.73
CA GLU A 75 5.36 -12.72 2.49
C GLU A 75 5.65 -13.92 3.41
N ILE A 76 5.94 -15.07 2.80
CA ILE A 76 6.32 -16.31 3.48
C ILE A 76 7.58 -16.82 2.77
N GLU A 77 8.68 -16.98 3.50
CA GLU A 77 9.95 -17.52 2.95
C GLU A 77 10.46 -16.78 1.68
N ASN A 78 10.22 -15.47 1.59
CA ASN A 78 10.50 -14.58 0.45
C ASN A 78 9.57 -14.75 -0.77
N GLU A 79 8.45 -15.44 -0.62
CA GLU A 79 7.39 -15.55 -1.62
C GLU A 79 6.14 -14.79 -1.19
N TYR A 80 5.55 -14.04 -2.11
CA TYR A 80 4.32 -13.30 -1.86
C TYR A 80 3.13 -14.18 -2.22
N SER A 81 2.61 -14.90 -1.22
CA SER A 81 1.56 -15.91 -1.38
C SER A 81 0.17 -15.35 -1.10
N ASP A 82 -0.80 -15.66 -1.95
CA ASP A 82 -2.20 -15.30 -1.78
C ASP A 82 -2.79 -16.05 -0.57
N LEU A 83 -3.55 -15.35 0.25
CA LEU A 83 -4.23 -15.93 1.41
C LEU A 83 -5.42 -16.82 1.06
N SER A 84 -5.92 -16.70 -0.17
CA SER A 84 -7.14 -17.37 -0.64
C SER A 84 -6.90 -18.45 -1.70
N SER A 85 -5.68 -18.57 -2.22
CA SER A 85 -5.33 -19.50 -3.29
C SER A 85 -3.83 -19.82 -3.30
N ASP A 86 -3.39 -20.80 -4.10
CA ASP A 86 -1.96 -21.14 -4.27
C ASP A 86 -1.23 -20.17 -5.23
N GLN A 87 -1.77 -18.98 -5.48
CA GLN A 87 -1.16 -17.99 -6.35
C GLN A 87 -0.03 -17.25 -5.63
N ILE A 88 1.03 -16.99 -6.38
CA ILE A 88 2.17 -16.19 -5.96
C ILE A 88 2.34 -15.07 -6.98
N PHE A 89 2.58 -13.84 -6.51
CA PHE A 89 3.03 -12.78 -7.42
C PHE A 89 4.53 -12.50 -7.22
N LYS A 90 5.20 -12.12 -8.30
CA LYS A 90 6.57 -11.60 -8.23
C LYS A 90 6.53 -10.08 -8.33
N PRO A 91 7.15 -9.33 -7.40
CA PRO A 91 7.21 -7.88 -7.48
C PRO A 91 7.64 -7.35 -8.85
N THR A 92 8.65 -7.99 -9.46
CA THR A 92 9.20 -7.61 -10.78
C THR A 92 8.23 -7.75 -11.95
N GLU A 93 7.12 -8.48 -11.77
CA GLU A 93 6.07 -8.69 -12.78
C GLU A 93 4.88 -7.73 -12.58
N THR A 94 4.98 -6.78 -11.64
CA THR A 94 3.98 -5.75 -11.38
C THR A 94 4.41 -4.39 -11.94
N GLU A 95 3.48 -3.46 -12.09
CA GLU A 95 3.80 -2.06 -12.38
C GLU A 95 4.06 -1.28 -11.08
N LEU A 96 3.38 -1.69 -10.02
CA LEU A 96 3.41 -1.15 -8.67
C LEU A 96 2.88 -2.25 -7.75
N TYR A 97 3.33 -2.29 -6.50
CA TYR A 97 2.61 -3.00 -5.45
C TYR A 97 2.56 -2.18 -4.17
N LEU A 98 1.54 -2.44 -3.37
CA LEU A 98 1.34 -1.78 -2.10
C LEU A 98 1.70 -2.74 -0.98
N GLU A 99 2.41 -2.24 0.02
CA GLU A 99 2.48 -2.85 1.33
C GLU A 99 1.48 -2.13 2.25
N LEU A 100 0.60 -2.90 2.88
CA LEU A 100 -0.40 -2.44 3.84
C LEU A 100 -0.03 -3.00 5.21
N PHE A 101 0.46 -2.14 6.08
CA PHE A 101 0.92 -2.50 7.41
C PHE A 101 -0.07 -1.99 8.46
N PHE A 102 -0.61 -2.88 9.28
CA PHE A 102 -1.67 -2.53 10.23
C PHE A 102 -1.69 -3.42 11.47
N LYS A 103 -2.34 -2.93 12.54
CA LYS A 103 -2.56 -3.71 13.76
C LYS A 103 -3.88 -4.47 13.63
N THR A 104 -3.81 -5.76 13.89
CA THR A 104 -4.95 -6.64 14.07
C THR A 104 -5.24 -6.84 15.56
N LYS A 105 -6.47 -7.21 15.90
CA LYS A 105 -6.84 -7.53 17.28
C LYS A 105 -6.22 -8.84 17.76
N ASP A 106 -6.19 -9.85 16.90
CA ASP A 106 -5.90 -11.24 17.29
C ASP A 106 -4.49 -11.71 16.90
N PHE A 107 -3.88 -11.10 15.87
CA PHE A 107 -2.60 -11.56 15.30
C PHE A 107 -1.45 -10.59 15.53
N GLY A 108 -1.69 -9.49 16.26
CA GLY A 108 -0.70 -8.44 16.44
C GLY A 108 -0.54 -7.60 15.17
N ILE A 109 0.69 -7.38 14.73
CA ILE A 109 1.00 -6.56 13.55
C ILE A 109 0.99 -7.43 12.31
N MET A 110 0.36 -6.94 11.25
CA MET A 110 0.29 -7.63 9.97
C MET A 110 0.76 -6.74 8.82
N SER A 111 1.44 -7.35 7.84
CA SER A 111 1.76 -6.75 6.56
C SER A 111 1.12 -7.57 5.44
N CYS A 112 0.32 -6.91 4.59
CA CYS A 112 -0.30 -7.49 3.42
C CYS A 112 0.19 -6.76 2.17
N PHE A 113 0.31 -7.49 1.07
CA PHE A 113 0.76 -6.97 -0.20
C PHE A 113 -0.35 -7.01 -1.25
N VAL A 114 -0.42 -5.96 -2.06
CA VAL A 114 -1.44 -5.79 -3.10
C VAL A 114 -0.73 -5.45 -4.42
N PRO A 115 -0.59 -6.42 -5.34
CA PRO A 115 0.03 -6.17 -6.63
C PRO A 115 -0.92 -5.40 -7.56
N VAL A 116 -0.38 -4.44 -8.30
CA VAL A 116 -1.06 -3.73 -9.38
C VAL A 116 -0.34 -4.05 -10.68
N ILE A 117 -0.94 -4.93 -11.48
CA ILE A 117 -0.30 -5.51 -12.67
C ILE A 117 -0.55 -4.63 -13.90
N GLU A 118 -1.75 -4.06 -14.02
CA GLU A 118 -2.09 -3.27 -15.19
C GLU A 118 -1.63 -1.82 -15.05
N LYS A 119 -0.82 -1.37 -16.02
CA LYS A 119 -0.30 0.00 -16.08
C LYS A 119 -1.40 1.06 -15.97
N LYS A 120 -2.53 0.85 -16.65
CA LYS A 120 -3.66 1.77 -16.61
C LYS A 120 -4.24 1.89 -15.18
N GLN A 121 -4.48 0.76 -14.53
CA GLN A 121 -4.98 0.71 -13.15
C GLN A 121 -3.99 1.35 -12.18
N ALA A 122 -2.68 1.11 -12.34
CA ALA A 122 -1.65 1.76 -11.53
C ALA A 122 -1.71 3.29 -11.63
N LYS A 123 -1.86 3.84 -12.84
CA LYS A 123 -1.98 5.29 -13.05
C LYS A 123 -3.25 5.86 -12.44
N GLU A 124 -4.38 5.18 -12.59
CA GLU A 124 -5.66 5.62 -12.02
C GLU A 124 -5.61 5.60 -10.49
N LEU A 125 -5.05 4.54 -9.88
CA LEU A 125 -4.80 4.45 -8.45
C LEU A 125 -3.93 5.61 -7.94
N ILE A 126 -2.82 5.89 -8.61
CA ILE A 126 -1.91 6.98 -8.22
C ILE A 126 -2.61 8.33 -8.31
N CYS A 127 -3.40 8.56 -9.36
CA CYS A 127 -4.18 9.78 -9.50
C CYS A 127 -5.23 9.96 -8.39
N ASP A 128 -5.83 8.88 -7.90
CA ASP A 128 -6.79 8.96 -6.80
C ASP A 128 -6.10 9.18 -5.44
N LEU A 129 -4.95 8.54 -5.22
CA LEU A 129 -4.14 8.77 -4.03
C LEU A 129 -3.56 10.20 -3.99
N ASP A 130 -3.12 10.74 -5.14
CA ASP A 130 -2.62 12.13 -5.26
C ASP A 130 -3.66 13.16 -4.77
N LYS A 131 -4.95 12.89 -4.95
CA LYS A 131 -6.04 13.81 -4.53
C LYS A 131 -6.21 13.90 -3.01
N ILE A 132 -5.74 12.92 -2.25
CA ILE A 132 -5.92 12.87 -0.79
C ILE A 132 -4.66 13.29 -0.01
N PHE A 133 -3.54 13.51 -0.68
CA PHE A 133 -2.28 13.92 -0.05
C PHE A 133 -1.76 15.24 -0.60
N ASP A 134 -1.22 16.08 0.30
CA ASP A 134 -0.69 17.40 -0.04
C ASP A 134 0.72 17.33 -0.70
N TYR A 135 1.17 16.12 -1.06
CA TYR A 135 2.51 15.80 -1.57
C TYR A 135 2.50 15.48 -3.06
N GLN A 136 1.86 16.34 -3.85
CA GLN A 136 1.66 16.11 -5.28
C GLN A 136 2.94 15.85 -6.06
N TYR A 137 4.07 16.41 -5.61
CA TYR A 137 5.38 16.17 -6.20
C TYR A 137 5.74 14.67 -6.21
N CYS A 138 5.48 13.96 -5.12
CA CYS A 138 5.83 12.55 -4.97
C CYS A 138 4.97 11.66 -5.88
N PHE A 139 3.66 11.87 -5.90
CA PHE A 139 2.75 11.12 -6.78
C PHE A 139 2.99 11.43 -8.27
N LYS A 140 3.33 12.68 -8.63
CA LYS A 140 3.77 13.01 -9.99
C LYS A 140 5.05 12.27 -10.37
N LYS A 141 6.04 12.22 -9.47
CA LYS A 141 7.29 11.49 -9.70
C LYS A 141 7.07 9.99 -9.83
N LEU A 142 6.17 9.42 -9.02
CA LEU A 142 5.74 8.02 -9.12
C LEU A 142 5.10 7.74 -10.49
N ASN A 143 4.13 8.58 -10.90
CA ASN A 143 3.40 8.42 -12.16
C ASN A 143 4.29 8.57 -13.42
N GLN A 144 5.38 9.33 -13.33
CA GLN A 144 6.36 9.46 -14.43
C GLN A 144 7.23 8.20 -14.61
N LYS A 145 7.35 7.38 -13.57
CA LYS A 145 8.17 6.17 -13.57
C LYS A 145 7.40 4.92 -14.03
N ILE A 146 6.07 5.01 -14.10
CA ILE A 146 5.16 4.00 -14.64
C ILE A 146 4.83 4.34 -16.09
#